data_AF-A0A7C5F1D1-F1
#
_entry.id   AF-A0A7C5F1D1-F1
#
_cell.length_a   1.000
_cell.length_b   1.000
_cell.length_c   1.000
_cell.angle_alpha   90.00
_cell.angle_beta   90.00
_cell.angle_gamma   90.00
#
_symmetry.space_group_name_H-M   'P 1'
#
loop_
_entity.id
_entity.type
_entity.pdbx_description
1 polymer ?
#
loop_
_entity_poly.entity_id
_entity_poly.type
_entity_poly.pdbx_seq_one_letter_code
_entity_poly.pdbx_strand_id
1 'polypeptide(L)'
;MFVRVLPYTFLGLIPLLLSCSESSSLFGSTTSPCSLMTVADAERALGEPVQEGTLVDAATCVFKADRHEGNTVTVQLDETPGKDRRAWFNKERLRRDSLLIPGLGDGAVRIDSSPTLSRLTFMHKGTFVTVIVSSTQQKQLGEFVTQLARTAATRYGAPSTATLPPSTPSAGTMPIRGTHPEAVTPSATVTLTQTLSAPSGAQNGPKKATSFDPTSLVGTWHAHFAQGTTQHDMLLIIQPNLKWSLSSMMQFDGILNAEAGLWSLERANTFKGLGWKGTYRKTTPSSFASTGSVQATWKRLSDDQNPTRIPPELWKLRRDATSVPVFQLKTVDPDLVGQWEGSGTYAGGSAAFVWVIKPSAATDLLIVDTLRGTVQTKDGIPQLQPLQKQQQRVSIIAFHDRGFTTTYGKTNLRWTKFHSEPTEDRQL
;
A
#
# COMPACT_ATOMS: atom_id res chain seq x y z
N MET A 1 -68.47 -42.77 -56.33
CA MET A 1 -69.54 -42.00 -56.99
C MET A 1 -69.00 -40.59 -57.20
N PHE A 2 -68.85 -40.17 -58.46
CA PHE A 2 -68.35 -38.85 -58.85
C PHE A 2 -69.33 -37.74 -58.43
N VAL A 3 -68.80 -36.51 -58.23
CA VAL A 3 -69.31 -35.17 -58.67
C VAL A 3 -68.51 -34.12 -57.86
N ARG A 4 -67.49 -33.45 -58.47
CA ARG A 4 -67.46 -32.05 -59.00
C ARG A 4 -68.00 -31.02 -57.97
N VAL A 5 -67.29 -29.93 -57.63
CA VAL A 5 -67.08 -28.71 -58.46
C VAL A 5 -66.03 -27.80 -57.76
N LEU A 6 -65.09 -27.24 -58.53
CA LEU A 6 -64.18 -26.11 -58.21
C LEU A 6 -64.90 -24.76 -58.52
N PRO A 7 -64.33 -23.56 -58.31
CA PRO A 7 -63.57 -22.97 -57.19
C PRO A 7 -64.23 -21.63 -56.73
N TYR A 8 -63.79 -21.00 -55.64
CA TYR A 8 -63.76 -19.52 -55.57
C TYR A 8 -62.77 -19.06 -54.50
N THR A 9 -61.77 -18.34 -54.96
CA THR A 9 -60.80 -17.53 -54.21
C THR A 9 -61.51 -16.53 -53.30
N PHE A 10 -61.17 -16.54 -52.01
CA PHE A 10 -61.24 -15.37 -51.16
C PHE A 10 -59.98 -15.34 -50.29
N LEU A 11 -59.17 -14.29 -50.48
CA LEU A 11 -58.14 -13.87 -49.53
C LEU A 11 -58.83 -13.64 -48.18
N GLY A 12 -58.40 -14.37 -47.16
CA GLY A 12 -58.84 -14.19 -45.77
C GLY A 12 -57.66 -14.46 -44.84
N LEU A 13 -57.29 -13.42 -44.09
CA LEU A 13 -56.25 -13.38 -43.07
C LEU A 13 -56.13 -14.68 -42.25
N ILE A 14 -54.92 -15.22 -42.17
CA ILE A 14 -54.50 -16.11 -41.08
C ILE A 14 -53.70 -15.26 -40.09
N PRO A 15 -53.99 -15.28 -38.78
CA PRO A 15 -53.18 -14.57 -37.80
C PRO A 15 -51.82 -15.29 -37.71
N LEU A 16 -50.75 -14.56 -38.01
CA LEU A 16 -49.41 -14.94 -37.60
C LEU A 16 -49.40 -14.97 -36.07
N LEU A 17 -49.53 -16.16 -35.49
CA LEU A 17 -49.00 -16.47 -34.17
C LEU A 17 -47.47 -16.41 -34.29
N LEU A 18 -46.92 -15.20 -34.30
CA LEU A 18 -45.55 -14.94 -33.91
C LEU A 18 -45.46 -15.30 -32.43
N SER A 19 -45.13 -16.57 -32.20
CA SER A 19 -44.29 -16.98 -31.09
C SER A 19 -43.04 -16.09 -31.13
N CYS A 20 -43.09 -14.94 -30.49
CA CYS A 20 -41.90 -14.22 -30.10
C CYS A 20 -41.23 -15.09 -29.05
N SER A 21 -40.25 -15.88 -29.49
CA SER A 21 -39.15 -16.28 -28.64
C SER A 21 -38.60 -15.01 -28.00
N GLU A 22 -38.74 -14.85 -26.69
CA GLU A 22 -37.92 -13.90 -25.94
C GLU A 22 -36.48 -14.41 -25.97
N SER A 23 -35.79 -14.06 -27.06
CA SER A 23 -34.33 -14.10 -27.12
C SER A 23 -33.82 -13.11 -26.09
N SER A 24 -33.43 -13.66 -24.95
CA SER A 24 -32.58 -12.98 -23.97
C SER A 24 -31.27 -12.54 -24.65
N SER A 25 -30.79 -11.35 -24.26
CA SER A 25 -29.48 -10.75 -24.57
C SER A 25 -29.32 -10.04 -25.92
N LEU A 26 -29.19 -8.71 -25.87
CA LEU A 26 -28.19 -7.87 -26.58
C LEU A 26 -28.32 -6.40 -26.09
N PHE A 27 -27.86 -6.12 -24.87
CA PHE A 27 -27.62 -4.75 -24.39
C PHE A 27 -26.12 -4.63 -24.08
N GLY A 28 -25.30 -4.39 -25.11
CA GLY A 28 -23.93 -3.87 -25.01
C GLY A 28 -23.93 -2.38 -25.37
N SER A 29 -23.06 -1.56 -24.77
CA SER A 29 -23.17 -0.10 -24.90
C SER A 29 -22.71 0.35 -26.30
N THR A 30 -23.50 1.17 -26.99
CA THR A 30 -23.25 1.62 -28.37
C THR A 30 -22.23 2.75 -28.48
N THR A 31 -21.30 2.88 -27.53
CA THR A 31 -20.43 4.06 -27.41
C THR A 31 -19.16 3.89 -28.24
N SER A 32 -18.97 4.74 -29.26
CA SER A 32 -17.72 4.76 -30.04
C SER A 32 -16.57 5.36 -29.22
N PRO A 33 -15.37 4.74 -29.18
CA PRO A 33 -14.23 5.29 -28.43
C PRO A 33 -13.77 6.66 -28.98
N CYS A 34 -13.98 6.94 -30.26
CA CYS A 34 -13.62 8.23 -30.85
C CYS A 34 -14.53 9.37 -30.40
N SER A 35 -15.76 9.11 -29.92
CA SER A 35 -16.63 10.17 -29.41
C SER A 35 -16.25 10.64 -28.01
N LEU A 36 -15.41 9.87 -27.30
CA LEU A 36 -14.95 10.19 -25.95
C LEU A 36 -13.87 11.27 -25.92
N MET A 37 -13.33 11.66 -27.08
CA MET A 37 -12.26 12.66 -27.21
C MET A 37 -12.51 13.55 -28.44
N THR A 38 -12.10 14.81 -28.40
CA THR A 38 -12.10 15.69 -29.59
C THR A 38 -10.67 15.92 -30.07
N VAL A 39 -10.54 16.38 -31.31
CA VAL A 39 -9.25 16.82 -31.87
C VAL A 39 -8.60 17.87 -30.96
N ALA A 40 -9.35 18.89 -30.52
CA ALA A 40 -8.83 19.94 -29.64
C ALA A 40 -8.31 19.42 -28.29
N ASP A 41 -8.89 18.35 -27.74
CA ASP A 41 -8.40 17.72 -26.52
C ASP A 41 -7.06 17.00 -26.78
N ALA A 42 -6.96 16.28 -27.91
CA ALA A 42 -5.74 15.60 -28.31
C ALA A 42 -4.61 16.59 -28.67
N GLU A 43 -4.91 17.67 -29.38
CA GLU A 43 -3.95 18.74 -29.71
C GLU A 43 -3.37 19.37 -28.45
N ARG A 44 -4.21 19.67 -27.46
CA ARG A 44 -3.77 20.21 -26.17
C ARG A 44 -2.79 19.26 -25.47
N ALA A 45 -3.09 17.97 -25.48
CA ALA A 45 -2.28 16.96 -24.81
C ALA A 45 -0.98 16.61 -25.55
N LEU A 46 -0.92 16.77 -26.86
CA LEU A 46 0.28 16.52 -27.67
C LEU A 46 1.12 17.78 -27.90
N GLY A 47 0.52 18.97 -27.81
CA GLY A 47 1.19 20.26 -28.04
C GLY A 47 1.36 20.63 -29.52
N GLU A 48 0.68 19.92 -30.43
CA GLU A 48 0.80 20.10 -31.88
C GLU A 48 -0.51 19.73 -32.59
N PRO A 49 -0.69 20.09 -33.88
CA PRO A 49 -1.86 19.70 -34.66
C PRO A 49 -2.02 18.18 -34.80
N VAL A 50 -3.26 17.71 -34.77
CA VAL A 50 -3.62 16.29 -34.71
C VAL A 50 -4.72 15.96 -35.71
N GLN A 51 -4.61 14.78 -36.33
CA GLN A 51 -5.61 14.25 -37.26
C GLN A 51 -6.90 13.85 -36.55
N GLU A 52 -8.00 13.78 -37.29
CA GLU A 52 -9.25 13.23 -36.76
C GLU A 52 -9.04 11.79 -36.24
N GLY A 53 -9.67 11.50 -35.11
CA GLY A 53 -9.56 10.21 -34.45
C GLY A 53 -10.03 9.09 -35.36
N THR A 54 -9.17 8.11 -35.60
CA THR A 54 -9.48 6.97 -36.46
C THR A 54 -9.65 5.71 -35.61
N LEU A 55 -10.71 4.95 -35.87
CA LEU A 55 -10.90 3.63 -35.27
C LEU A 55 -9.87 2.64 -35.85
N VAL A 56 -9.07 2.05 -34.99
CA VAL A 56 -8.14 0.96 -35.37
C VAL A 56 -8.86 -0.38 -35.30
N ASP A 57 -9.79 -0.50 -34.35
CA ASP A 57 -10.72 -1.62 -34.20
C ASP A 57 -12.03 -1.11 -33.57
N ALA A 58 -12.97 -2.01 -33.26
CA ALA A 58 -14.27 -1.63 -32.67
C ALA A 58 -14.18 -0.99 -31.28
N ALA A 59 -13.06 -1.17 -30.58
CA ALA A 59 -12.82 -0.76 -29.19
C ALA A 59 -11.76 0.34 -29.07
N THR A 60 -10.93 0.59 -30.08
CA THR A 60 -9.76 1.46 -30.01
C THR A 60 -9.84 2.62 -31.01
N CYS A 61 -9.76 3.84 -30.50
CA CYS A 61 -9.58 5.05 -31.30
C CYS A 61 -8.18 5.64 -31.11
N VAL A 62 -7.55 6.10 -32.19
CA VAL A 62 -6.22 6.73 -32.17
C VAL A 62 -6.27 8.08 -32.86
N PHE A 63 -5.73 9.09 -32.18
CA PHE A 63 -5.44 10.43 -32.69
C PHE A 63 -3.93 10.54 -32.90
N LYS A 64 -3.50 10.92 -34.10
CA LYS A 64 -2.08 11.00 -34.48
C LYS A 64 -1.68 12.45 -34.73
N ALA A 65 -0.53 12.85 -34.21
CA ALA A 65 0.06 14.13 -34.54
C ALA A 65 0.46 14.20 -36.02
N ASP A 66 0.32 15.37 -36.64
CA ASP A 66 0.65 15.57 -38.05
C ASP A 66 2.15 15.58 -38.32
N ARG A 67 2.95 16.08 -37.38
CA ARG A 67 4.39 16.31 -37.58
C ARG A 67 5.27 15.21 -37.00
N HIS A 68 4.80 14.50 -35.98
CA HIS A 68 5.56 13.50 -35.27
C HIS A 68 4.76 12.19 -35.20
N GLU A 69 5.07 11.25 -36.09
CA GLU A 69 4.32 9.98 -36.22
C GLU A 69 4.30 9.13 -34.94
N GLY A 70 5.23 9.36 -34.01
CA GLY A 70 5.27 8.69 -32.70
C GLY A 70 4.37 9.32 -31.62
N ASN A 71 3.86 10.54 -31.83
CA ASN A 71 3.04 11.24 -30.86
C ASN A 71 1.56 10.93 -31.09
N THR A 72 0.91 10.33 -30.09
CA THR A 72 -0.45 9.82 -30.21
C THR A 72 -1.25 9.93 -28.92
N VAL A 73 -2.57 10.11 -29.08
CA VAL A 73 -3.55 9.89 -28.00
C VAL A 73 -4.42 8.71 -28.41
N THR A 74 -4.49 7.69 -27.56
CA THR A 74 -5.31 6.50 -27.79
C THR A 74 -6.38 6.39 -26.73
N VAL A 75 -7.61 6.05 -27.14
CA VAL A 75 -8.74 5.75 -26.26
C VAL A 75 -9.22 4.33 -26.55
N GLN A 76 -9.29 3.49 -25.52
CA GLN A 76 -9.73 2.09 -25.63
C GLN A 76 -10.93 1.84 -24.72
N LEU A 77 -11.95 1.18 -25.25
CA LEU A 77 -13.16 0.73 -24.57
C LEU A 77 -13.18 -0.79 -24.55
N ASP A 78 -13.02 -1.39 -23.37
CA ASP A 78 -13.10 -2.83 -23.21
C ASP A 78 -14.34 -3.20 -22.39
N GLU A 79 -15.38 -3.62 -23.10
CA GLU A 79 -16.70 -3.92 -22.53
C GLU A 79 -16.83 -5.34 -21.96
N THR A 80 -15.77 -6.15 -21.98
CA THR A 80 -15.90 -7.58 -21.68
C THR A 80 -16.08 -7.82 -20.17
N PRO A 81 -17.28 -8.23 -19.69
CA PRO A 81 -17.53 -8.40 -18.27
C PRO A 81 -16.97 -9.75 -17.81
N GLY A 82 -15.96 -9.71 -16.93
CA GLY A 82 -15.37 -10.92 -16.35
C GLY A 82 -14.87 -10.68 -14.93
N LYS A 83 -15.21 -11.59 -14.01
CA LYS A 83 -14.74 -11.56 -12.61
C LYS A 83 -13.20 -11.54 -12.51
N ASP A 84 -12.54 -12.24 -13.43
CA ASP A 84 -11.07 -12.31 -13.53
C ASP A 84 -10.45 -11.00 -14.02
N ARG A 85 -11.17 -10.23 -14.84
CA ARG A 85 -10.68 -8.93 -15.34
C ARG A 85 -10.77 -7.82 -14.33
N ARG A 86 -11.81 -7.83 -13.50
CA ARG A 86 -11.80 -6.99 -12.30
C ARG A 86 -10.58 -7.37 -11.46
N ALA A 87 -10.36 -8.64 -11.14
CA ALA A 87 -9.16 -9.05 -10.41
C ALA A 87 -7.83 -8.64 -11.07
N TRP A 88 -7.74 -8.63 -12.41
CA TRP A 88 -6.57 -8.10 -13.13
C TRP A 88 -6.41 -6.59 -12.98
N PHE A 89 -7.46 -5.80 -13.19
CA PHE A 89 -7.43 -4.34 -12.98
C PHE A 89 -7.06 -4.01 -11.53
N ASN A 90 -7.46 -4.90 -10.62
CA ASN A 90 -7.08 -4.84 -9.24
C ASN A 90 -5.60 -5.06 -8.99
N LYS A 91 -5.04 -6.05 -9.66
CA LYS A 91 -3.60 -6.30 -9.66
C LYS A 91 -2.83 -5.13 -10.27
N GLU A 92 -3.36 -4.48 -11.30
CA GLU A 92 -2.69 -3.33 -11.93
C GLU A 92 -2.69 -2.10 -11.00
N ARG A 93 -3.78 -1.85 -10.27
CA ARG A 93 -3.86 -0.83 -9.20
C ARG A 93 -2.91 -1.05 -8.03
N LEU A 94 -2.37 -2.27 -7.91
CA LEU A 94 -1.51 -2.70 -6.81
C LEU A 94 -0.01 -2.60 -7.10
N ARG A 95 0.38 -2.27 -8.33
CA ARG A 95 1.79 -2.21 -8.69
C ARG A 95 2.46 -0.98 -8.07
N ARG A 96 3.77 -1.08 -7.79
CA ARG A 96 4.56 0.04 -7.21
C ARG A 96 4.61 1.28 -8.11
N ASP A 97 4.50 1.09 -9.42
CA ASP A 97 4.52 2.13 -10.46
C ASP A 97 3.12 2.72 -10.75
N SER A 98 2.09 2.30 -10.01
CA SER A 98 0.72 2.75 -10.19
C SER A 98 0.40 3.98 -9.34
N LEU A 99 -0.13 5.01 -9.99
CA LEU A 99 -0.61 6.25 -9.38
C LEU A 99 -2.13 6.28 -9.42
N LEU A 100 -2.77 6.32 -8.25
CA LEU A 100 -4.22 6.25 -8.15
C LEU A 100 -4.85 7.63 -8.38
N ILE A 101 -5.87 7.69 -9.24
CA ILE A 101 -6.57 8.93 -9.56
C ILE A 101 -7.94 8.93 -8.87
N PRO A 102 -8.16 9.78 -7.85
CA PRO A 102 -9.41 9.79 -7.09
C PRO A 102 -10.55 10.42 -7.90
N GLY A 103 -11.77 9.96 -7.60
CA GLY A 103 -13.01 10.55 -8.12
C GLY A 103 -13.31 10.24 -9.59
N LEU A 104 -12.71 9.21 -10.18
CA LEU A 104 -12.92 8.83 -11.58
C LEU A 104 -13.46 7.39 -11.68
N GLY A 105 -14.70 7.25 -12.15
CA GLY A 105 -15.38 5.96 -12.29
C GLY A 105 -15.48 5.16 -10.97
N ASP A 106 -15.47 3.84 -11.09
CA ASP A 106 -15.39 2.84 -10.01
C ASP A 106 -13.94 2.62 -9.53
N GLY A 107 -13.04 3.56 -9.86
CA GLY A 107 -11.60 3.51 -9.59
C GLY A 107 -10.78 3.70 -10.86
N ALA A 108 -9.67 4.41 -10.72
CA ALA A 108 -8.75 4.72 -11.80
C ALA A 108 -7.28 4.54 -11.38
N VAL A 109 -6.44 4.17 -12.35
CA VAL A 109 -5.01 4.00 -12.19
C VAL A 109 -4.27 4.62 -13.36
N ARG A 110 -3.22 5.36 -13.05
CA ARG A 110 -2.25 5.89 -14.00
C ARG A 110 -0.93 5.15 -13.85
N ILE A 111 -0.30 4.81 -14.96
CA ILE A 111 1.05 4.25 -15.01
C ILE A 111 1.85 5.08 -15.98
N ASP A 112 2.94 5.64 -15.47
CA ASP A 112 3.90 6.42 -16.25
C ASP A 112 5.03 5.46 -16.66
N SER A 113 4.88 4.79 -17.80
CA SER A 113 5.76 3.68 -18.22
C SER A 113 7.12 4.16 -18.72
N SER A 114 7.19 5.41 -19.21
CA SER A 114 8.43 6.06 -19.62
C SER A 114 8.21 7.58 -19.61
N PRO A 115 9.28 8.40 -19.74
CA PRO A 115 9.14 9.85 -19.88
C PRO A 115 8.26 10.28 -21.07
N THR A 116 8.02 9.39 -22.04
CA THR A 116 7.29 9.67 -23.28
C THR A 116 5.97 8.91 -23.39
N LEU A 117 5.55 8.20 -22.34
CA LEU A 117 4.32 7.39 -22.35
C LEU A 117 3.65 7.36 -20.97
N SER A 118 2.42 7.85 -20.92
CA SER A 118 1.55 7.73 -19.75
C SER A 118 0.21 7.11 -20.13
N ARG A 119 -0.29 6.21 -19.29
CA ARG A 119 -1.55 5.50 -19.49
C ARG A 119 -2.41 5.62 -18.26
N LEU A 120 -3.69 5.94 -18.42
CA LEU A 120 -4.67 5.92 -17.34
C LEU A 120 -5.84 5.02 -17.71
N THR A 121 -6.20 4.09 -16.85
CA THR A 121 -7.37 3.23 -17.00
C THR A 121 -8.34 3.45 -15.85
N PHE A 122 -9.62 3.65 -16.16
CA PHE A 122 -10.69 3.67 -15.17
C PHE A 122 -11.76 2.63 -15.51
N MET A 123 -12.46 2.16 -14.48
CA MET A 123 -13.57 1.22 -14.64
C MET A 123 -14.88 1.96 -14.44
N HIS A 124 -15.93 1.66 -15.22
CA HIS A 124 -17.28 2.13 -14.93
C HIS A 124 -18.30 1.07 -15.35
N LYS A 125 -19.16 0.63 -14.42
CA LYS A 125 -20.21 -0.38 -14.67
C LYS A 125 -19.69 -1.68 -15.31
N GLY A 126 -18.43 -2.02 -15.05
CA GLY A 126 -17.78 -3.23 -15.59
C GLY A 126 -17.04 -3.05 -16.92
N THR A 127 -17.12 -1.86 -17.55
CA THR A 127 -16.32 -1.49 -18.73
C THR A 127 -15.02 -0.83 -18.30
N PHE A 128 -13.92 -1.14 -18.98
CA PHE A 128 -12.67 -0.39 -18.84
C PHE A 128 -12.54 0.66 -19.92
N VAL A 129 -12.18 1.87 -19.50
CA VAL A 129 -11.82 2.96 -20.39
C VAL A 129 -10.36 3.28 -20.15
N THR A 130 -9.52 3.09 -21.17
CA THR A 130 -8.08 3.35 -21.10
C THR A 130 -7.73 4.51 -22.02
N VAL A 131 -7.09 5.54 -21.48
CA VAL A 131 -6.51 6.65 -22.23
C VAL A 131 -4.98 6.53 -22.17
N ILE A 132 -4.33 6.59 -23.32
CA ILE A 132 -2.88 6.52 -23.45
C ILE A 132 -2.42 7.78 -24.17
N VAL A 133 -1.42 8.46 -23.62
CA VAL A 133 -0.74 9.58 -24.27
C VAL A 133 0.72 9.20 -24.46
N SER A 134 1.15 9.20 -25.72
CA SER A 134 2.56 9.13 -26.07
C SER A 134 2.98 10.45 -26.70
N SER A 135 3.97 11.12 -26.12
CA SER A 135 4.58 12.30 -26.74
C SER A 135 6.03 12.43 -26.29
N THR A 136 6.89 12.83 -27.22
CA THR A 136 8.28 13.20 -26.94
C THR A 136 8.45 14.69 -26.61
N GLN A 137 7.41 15.49 -26.83
CA GLN A 137 7.48 16.95 -26.63
C GLN A 137 6.98 17.40 -25.26
N GLN A 138 6.05 16.66 -24.67
CA GLN A 138 5.36 17.06 -23.44
C GLN A 138 6.03 16.50 -22.19
N LYS A 139 6.37 17.38 -21.24
CA LYS A 139 7.03 17.00 -19.99
C LYS A 139 6.07 16.55 -18.89
N GLN A 140 4.78 16.90 -19.00
CA GLN A 140 3.74 16.64 -17.99
C GLN A 140 2.68 15.64 -18.49
N LEU A 141 3.11 14.55 -19.14
CA LEU A 141 2.21 13.53 -19.69
C LEU A 141 1.21 12.99 -18.67
N GLY A 142 1.63 12.82 -17.42
CA GLY A 142 0.78 12.33 -16.35
C GLY A 142 -0.42 13.25 -16.05
N GLU A 143 -0.24 14.56 -16.16
CA GLU A 143 -1.32 15.55 -15.95
C GLU A 143 -2.27 15.56 -17.16
N PHE A 144 -1.71 15.56 -18.38
CA PHE A 144 -2.50 15.52 -19.61
C PHE A 144 -3.36 14.26 -19.70
N VAL A 145 -2.80 13.07 -19.46
CA VAL A 145 -3.60 11.83 -19.49
C VAL A 145 -4.69 11.83 -18.41
N THR A 146 -4.44 12.48 -17.25
CA THR A 146 -5.43 12.60 -16.17
C THR A 146 -6.58 13.52 -16.58
N GLN A 147 -6.27 14.64 -17.21
CA GLN A 147 -7.28 15.56 -17.72
C GLN A 147 -8.10 14.91 -18.84
N LEU A 148 -7.45 14.26 -19.80
CA LEU A 148 -8.11 13.56 -20.89
C LEU A 148 -9.00 12.41 -20.38
N ALA A 149 -8.55 11.65 -19.38
CA ALA A 149 -9.36 10.60 -18.77
C ALA A 149 -10.58 11.16 -18.03
N ARG A 150 -10.47 12.33 -17.40
CA ARG A 150 -11.64 13.04 -16.82
C ARG A 150 -12.63 13.45 -17.90
N THR A 151 -12.15 13.99 -19.03
CA THR A 151 -13.00 14.32 -20.18
C THR A 151 -13.70 13.08 -20.73
N ALA A 152 -12.95 11.99 -20.93
CA ALA A 152 -13.48 10.72 -21.40
C ALA A 152 -14.52 10.16 -20.43
N ALA A 153 -14.28 10.22 -19.11
CA ALA A 153 -15.24 9.80 -18.10
C ALA A 153 -16.53 10.63 -18.14
N THR A 154 -16.43 11.95 -18.23
CA THR A 154 -17.61 12.82 -18.34
C THR A 154 -18.43 12.49 -19.58
N ARG A 155 -17.79 12.27 -20.74
CA ARG A 155 -18.49 11.91 -21.99
C ARG A 155 -19.03 10.49 -21.98
N TYR A 156 -18.37 9.57 -21.28
CA TYR A 156 -18.82 8.19 -21.09
C TYR A 156 -19.94 8.06 -20.03
N GLY A 157 -20.24 9.14 -19.27
CA GLY A 157 -21.24 9.13 -18.20
C GLY A 157 -20.74 8.52 -16.88
N ALA A 158 -19.42 8.39 -16.71
CA ALA A 158 -18.81 7.97 -15.46
C ALA A 158 -18.66 9.18 -14.49
N PRO A 159 -18.74 8.96 -13.17
CA PRO A 159 -18.51 10.02 -12.19
C PRO A 159 -17.08 10.58 -12.31
N SER A 160 -16.98 11.90 -12.25
CA SER A 160 -15.72 12.67 -12.31
C SER A 160 -15.78 13.82 -11.30
N THR A 161 -15.17 13.65 -10.13
CA THR A 161 -15.08 14.71 -9.10
C THR A 161 -13.67 15.29 -9.10
N ALA A 162 -13.53 16.58 -9.39
CA ALA A 162 -12.24 17.28 -9.35
C ALA A 162 -11.98 17.81 -7.94
N THR A 163 -11.16 17.09 -7.16
CA THR A 163 -10.50 17.70 -6.00
C THR A 163 -9.18 18.30 -6.49
N LEU A 164 -9.21 19.54 -6.97
CA LEU A 164 -8.00 20.34 -7.16
C LEU A 164 -7.78 21.18 -5.90
N PRO A 165 -6.59 21.14 -5.26
CA PRO A 165 -6.20 22.22 -4.37
C PRO A 165 -5.86 23.47 -5.19
N PRO A 166 -6.26 24.70 -4.77
CA PRO A 166 -5.85 25.91 -5.45
C PRO A 166 -4.34 26.14 -5.23
N SER A 167 -3.59 26.18 -6.33
CA SER A 167 -2.19 26.61 -6.34
C SER A 167 -2.15 28.08 -6.73
N THR A 168 -1.83 28.94 -5.77
CA THR A 168 -1.46 30.34 -6.00
C THR A 168 0.01 30.40 -6.46
N PRO A 169 0.34 31.18 -7.50
CA PRO A 169 1.69 31.24 -8.05
C PRO A 169 2.57 32.24 -7.28
N SER A 170 3.67 31.77 -6.70
CA SER A 170 4.76 32.67 -6.28
C SER A 170 5.77 32.79 -7.41
N ALA A 171 5.81 33.99 -7.98
CA ALA A 171 6.86 34.48 -8.86
C ALA A 171 8.21 34.53 -8.11
N GLY A 172 9.28 34.14 -8.80
CA GLY A 172 10.65 34.19 -8.30
C GLY A 172 11.63 33.89 -9.43
N THR A 173 12.02 34.95 -10.15
CA THR A 173 12.78 34.97 -11.39
C THR A 173 14.30 35.04 -11.12
N MET A 174 15.05 34.06 -11.68
CA MET A 174 16.41 34.13 -12.27
C MET A 174 17.67 34.23 -11.37
N PRO A 175 18.91 33.96 -11.89
CA PRO A 175 19.34 33.10 -13.02
C PRO A 175 20.57 32.20 -12.73
N ILE A 176 20.81 31.25 -13.63
CA ILE A 176 22.03 30.43 -13.79
C ILE A 176 23.04 31.15 -14.70
N ARG A 177 24.37 31.07 -14.43
CA ARG A 177 25.40 31.01 -15.51
C ARG A 177 26.82 30.56 -15.07
N GLY A 178 27.35 29.51 -15.74
CA GLY A 178 28.76 29.17 -16.12
C GLY A 178 29.79 28.89 -15.00
N THR A 179 30.84 28.08 -15.13
CA THR A 179 31.58 27.55 -16.30
C THR A 179 32.54 26.40 -15.83
N HIS A 180 32.88 25.44 -16.71
CA HIS A 180 33.89 24.34 -16.59
C HIS A 180 35.35 24.83 -16.31
N PRO A 181 36.39 23.99 -15.97
CA PRO A 181 36.71 22.67 -16.57
C PRO A 181 37.41 21.56 -15.70
N GLU A 182 37.22 20.32 -16.17
CA GLU A 182 38.20 19.23 -16.45
C GLU A 182 39.50 19.03 -15.63
N ALA A 183 39.70 17.79 -15.13
CA ALA A 183 40.99 17.10 -15.09
C ALA A 183 40.82 15.57 -15.10
N VAL A 184 41.69 14.88 -15.84
CA VAL A 184 41.58 13.53 -16.40
C VAL A 184 42.74 12.63 -15.91
N THR A 185 42.41 11.42 -15.41
CA THR A 185 43.18 10.13 -15.35
C THR A 185 44.48 10.00 -14.52
N PRO A 186 45.08 8.80 -14.25
CA PRO A 186 44.76 7.40 -14.66
C PRO A 186 44.86 6.25 -13.59
N SER A 187 44.25 5.11 -13.96
CA SER A 187 44.57 3.68 -13.81
C SER A 187 45.47 3.03 -12.73
N ALA A 188 45.01 1.82 -12.38
CA ALA A 188 45.71 0.57 -11.99
C ALA A 188 45.98 0.35 -10.49
N THR A 189 45.89 -0.85 -9.89
CA THR A 189 46.02 -2.22 -10.44
C THR A 189 45.32 -3.23 -9.51
N VAL A 190 44.74 -4.27 -10.10
CA VAL A 190 44.37 -5.52 -9.42
C VAL A 190 45.65 -6.25 -9.00
N THR A 191 45.72 -6.78 -7.77
CA THR A 191 46.69 -7.83 -7.43
C THR A 191 46.03 -8.89 -6.57
N LEU A 192 46.01 -10.09 -7.13
CA LEU A 192 45.54 -11.34 -6.54
C LEU A 192 46.78 -12.13 -6.12
N THR A 193 46.66 -12.84 -5.00
CA THR A 193 47.51 -13.96 -4.53
C THR A 193 48.78 -13.61 -3.76
N GLN A 194 48.73 -13.81 -2.44
CA GLN A 194 49.79 -14.54 -1.72
C GLN A 194 49.15 -15.45 -0.67
N THR A 195 49.26 -16.75 -0.92
CA THR A 195 49.04 -17.88 -0.01
C THR A 195 50.23 -17.96 0.94
N LEU A 196 49.99 -17.98 2.27
CA LEU A 196 50.88 -18.69 3.21
C LEU A 196 50.18 -19.01 4.54
N SER A 197 49.97 -20.32 4.71
CA SER A 197 50.03 -21.16 5.91
C SER A 197 49.24 -20.81 7.18
N ALA A 198 48.30 -21.71 7.50
CA ALA A 198 47.60 -21.83 8.77
C ALA A 198 48.55 -22.10 9.96
N PRO A 199 48.15 -21.68 11.18
CA PRO A 199 48.31 -22.46 12.38
C PRO A 199 46.93 -23.04 12.78
N SER A 200 46.93 -24.36 13.00
CA SER A 200 45.83 -25.13 13.58
C SER A 200 45.36 -24.51 14.90
N GLY A 201 44.16 -23.93 14.90
CA GLY A 201 43.44 -23.52 16.10
C GLY A 201 42.05 -24.12 16.05
N ALA A 202 41.78 -25.04 16.98
CA ALA A 202 40.58 -25.87 17.07
C ALA A 202 39.28 -25.15 16.69
N GLN A 203 38.51 -25.76 15.78
CA GLN A 203 37.09 -25.47 15.62
C GLN A 203 36.40 -25.74 16.97
N ASN A 204 36.17 -24.67 17.74
CA ASN A 204 35.24 -24.71 18.84
C ASN A 204 33.84 -24.76 18.23
N GLY A 205 33.24 -25.95 18.19
CA GLY A 205 31.79 -26.10 18.11
C GLY A 205 31.10 -25.33 19.24
N PRO A 206 29.76 -25.20 19.20
CA PRO A 206 29.02 -24.40 20.17
C PRO A 206 29.29 -24.89 21.59
N LYS A 207 30.10 -24.13 22.34
CA LYS A 207 30.42 -24.41 23.73
C LYS A 207 29.16 -24.21 24.56
N LYS A 208 28.62 -25.29 25.09
CA LYS A 208 27.58 -25.27 26.12
C LYS A 208 28.23 -24.74 27.40
N ALA A 209 28.17 -23.42 27.60
CA ALA A 209 28.94 -22.75 28.64
C ALA A 209 28.37 -22.99 30.04
N THR A 210 29.30 -23.33 30.94
CA THR A 210 29.16 -23.48 32.38
C THR A 210 29.26 -22.08 33.03
N SER A 211 28.26 -21.70 33.84
CA SER A 211 28.20 -20.49 34.66
C SER A 211 28.38 -19.15 33.92
N PHE A 212 27.26 -18.48 33.64
CA PHE A 212 27.24 -17.18 32.94
C PHE A 212 27.18 -15.99 33.90
N ASP A 213 27.94 -14.94 33.59
CA ASP A 213 27.81 -13.62 34.22
C ASP A 213 26.59 -12.87 33.63
N PRO A 214 25.53 -12.60 34.41
CA PRO A 214 24.34 -11.89 33.94
C PRO A 214 24.63 -10.45 33.48
N THR A 215 25.74 -9.84 33.91
CA THR A 215 26.07 -8.46 33.51
C THR A 215 26.42 -8.34 32.03
N SER A 216 26.85 -9.43 31.39
CA SER A 216 27.10 -9.49 29.94
C SER A 216 25.84 -9.25 29.09
N LEU A 217 24.65 -9.37 29.71
CA LEU A 217 23.36 -9.12 29.07
C LEU A 217 22.96 -7.64 29.07
N VAL A 218 23.66 -6.78 29.81
CA VAL A 218 23.34 -5.35 29.88
C VAL A 218 23.45 -4.72 28.49
N GLY A 219 22.39 -4.03 28.08
CA GLY A 219 22.30 -3.38 26.77
C GLY A 219 20.90 -3.41 26.16
N THR A 220 20.82 -2.91 24.94
CA THR A 220 19.61 -2.88 24.13
C THR A 220 19.71 -3.95 23.05
N TRP A 221 18.68 -4.78 22.95
CA TRP A 221 18.64 -5.95 22.11
C TRP A 221 17.38 -5.92 21.25
N HIS A 222 17.52 -6.34 20.01
CA HIS A 222 16.44 -6.42 19.05
C HIS A 222 16.25 -7.88 18.60
N ALA A 223 15.00 -8.27 18.42
CA ALA A 223 14.63 -9.51 17.78
C ALA A 223 13.36 -9.29 16.95
N HIS A 224 13.22 -10.03 15.86
CA HIS A 224 12.01 -10.04 15.05
C HIS A 224 11.54 -11.47 14.82
N PHE A 225 10.25 -11.66 14.70
CA PHE A 225 9.67 -12.88 14.14
C PHE A 225 8.37 -12.57 13.41
N ALA A 226 7.99 -13.46 12.51
CA ALA A 226 6.70 -13.39 11.83
C ALA A 226 5.79 -14.49 12.38
N GLN A 227 4.55 -14.13 12.70
CA GLN A 227 3.49 -15.08 13.01
C GLN A 227 2.37 -14.91 11.98
N GLY A 228 2.27 -15.85 11.04
CA GLY A 228 1.40 -15.71 9.87
C GLY A 228 1.82 -14.49 9.03
N THR A 229 0.91 -13.53 8.84
CA THR A 229 1.20 -12.28 8.13
C THR A 229 1.60 -11.12 9.06
N THR A 230 1.60 -11.33 10.38
CA THR A 230 1.96 -10.28 11.34
C THR A 230 3.44 -10.33 11.62
N GLN A 231 4.09 -9.18 11.46
CA GLN A 231 5.45 -8.98 11.94
C GLN A 231 5.41 -8.50 13.39
N HIS A 232 6.29 -9.09 14.20
CA HIS A 232 6.52 -8.71 15.57
C HIS A 232 7.97 -8.26 15.71
N ASP A 233 8.16 -6.99 16.04
CA ASP A 233 9.46 -6.42 16.36
C ASP A 233 9.57 -6.23 17.87
N MET A 234 10.65 -6.72 18.46
CA MET A 234 10.86 -6.71 19.91
C MET A 234 12.12 -5.97 20.28
N LEU A 235 12.00 -5.16 21.33
CA LEU A 235 13.09 -4.42 21.94
C LEU A 235 13.21 -4.83 23.40
N LEU A 236 14.34 -5.43 23.76
CA LEU A 236 14.67 -5.78 25.13
C LEU A 236 15.79 -4.87 25.62
N ILE A 237 15.52 -4.14 26.69
CA ILE A 237 16.50 -3.29 27.37
C ILE A 237 16.80 -3.93 28.71
N ILE A 238 18.08 -4.28 28.94
CA ILE A 238 18.57 -4.80 30.23
C ILE A 238 19.48 -3.74 30.84
N GLN A 239 19.07 -3.20 31.99
CA GLN A 239 19.78 -2.16 32.71
C GLN A 239 20.94 -2.73 33.55
N PRO A 240 21.92 -1.91 33.97
CA PRO A 240 23.03 -2.34 34.83
C PRO A 240 22.59 -2.98 36.16
N ASN A 241 21.42 -2.61 36.66
CA ASN A 241 20.82 -3.21 37.87
C ASN A 241 20.06 -4.52 37.60
N LEU A 242 20.22 -5.10 36.41
CA LEU A 242 19.57 -6.32 35.93
C LEU A 242 18.03 -6.26 35.89
N LYS A 243 17.44 -5.07 35.96
CA LYS A 243 16.04 -4.88 35.56
C LYS A 243 15.96 -4.85 34.05
N TRP A 244 14.90 -5.43 33.51
CA TRP A 244 14.67 -5.43 32.08
C TRP A 244 13.28 -4.94 31.72
N SER A 245 13.16 -4.37 30.52
CA SER A 245 11.90 -4.08 29.85
C SER A 245 11.90 -4.69 28.47
N LEU A 246 10.83 -5.40 28.13
CA LEU A 246 10.60 -5.96 26.81
C LEU A 246 9.40 -5.25 26.19
N SER A 247 9.62 -4.50 25.14
CA SER A 247 8.56 -3.93 24.32
C SER A 247 8.39 -4.78 23.06
N SER A 248 7.16 -5.21 22.78
CA SER A 248 6.79 -5.96 21.57
C SER A 248 5.84 -5.10 20.76
N MET A 249 6.24 -4.73 19.55
CA MET A 249 5.43 -3.98 18.60
C MET A 249 4.85 -4.94 17.56
N MET A 250 3.53 -4.98 17.49
CA MET A 250 2.78 -5.63 16.41
C MET A 250 2.27 -4.58 15.44
N GLN A 251 2.50 -4.79 14.15
CA GLN A 251 1.92 -3.97 13.10
C GLN A 251 0.73 -4.68 12.45
N PHE A 252 -0.42 -4.02 12.47
CA PHE A 252 -1.63 -4.43 11.77
C PHE A 252 -1.91 -3.47 10.62
N ASP A 253 -1.55 -3.89 9.41
CA ASP A 253 -1.82 -3.20 8.16
C ASP A 253 -3.19 -3.63 7.59
N GLY A 254 -4.01 -2.65 7.18
CA GLY A 254 -5.37 -2.95 6.77
C GLY A 254 -6.18 -1.81 6.19
N ILE A 255 -7.48 -2.08 6.04
CA ILE A 255 -8.51 -1.18 5.53
C ILE A 255 -9.47 -0.85 6.65
N LEU A 256 -9.61 0.43 6.95
CA LEU A 256 -10.57 0.95 7.90
C LEU A 256 -11.85 1.34 7.19
N ASN A 257 -12.98 0.84 7.68
CA ASN A 257 -14.27 1.49 7.52
C ASN A 257 -14.61 2.16 8.83
N ALA A 258 -14.84 3.46 8.84
CA ALA A 258 -15.25 4.20 10.03
C ALA A 258 -16.27 5.27 9.63
N GLU A 259 -17.54 5.00 9.92
CA GLU A 259 -18.65 5.88 9.57
C GLU A 259 -19.75 5.76 10.62
N ALA A 260 -20.47 6.85 10.88
CA ALA A 260 -21.61 6.88 11.79
C ALA A 260 -21.32 6.31 13.20
N GLY A 261 -20.09 6.51 13.70
CA GLY A 261 -19.68 6.05 15.04
C GLY A 261 -19.33 4.56 15.13
N LEU A 262 -19.28 3.84 14.01
CA LEU A 262 -18.87 2.44 13.94
C LEU A 262 -17.56 2.31 13.18
N TRP A 263 -16.66 1.42 13.62
CA TRP A 263 -15.45 1.13 12.88
C TRP A 263 -15.24 -0.37 12.67
N SER A 264 -14.63 -0.73 11.54
CA SER A 264 -14.15 -2.07 11.24
C SER A 264 -12.82 -2.01 10.49
N LEU A 265 -11.85 -2.79 10.93
CA LEU A 265 -10.52 -2.93 10.34
C LEU A 265 -10.37 -4.33 9.74
N GLU A 266 -10.17 -4.41 8.44
CA GLU A 266 -9.89 -5.66 7.71
C GLU A 266 -8.40 -5.71 7.32
N ARG A 267 -7.71 -6.85 7.50
CA ARG A 267 -6.30 -6.95 7.09
C ARG A 267 -6.14 -6.91 5.58
N ALA A 268 -5.07 -6.25 5.12
CA ALA A 268 -4.80 -6.02 3.69
C ALA A 268 -4.62 -7.31 2.85
N ASN A 269 -4.44 -8.48 3.48
CA ASN A 269 -4.10 -9.74 2.80
C ASN A 269 -4.92 -10.97 3.23
N THR A 270 -6.02 -10.81 3.98
CA THR A 270 -6.89 -11.94 4.38
C THR A 270 -8.32 -11.74 3.91
N PHE A 271 -8.73 -12.46 2.86
CA PHE A 271 -10.10 -12.49 2.34
C PHE A 271 -11.12 -13.19 3.26
N LYS A 272 -10.69 -13.72 4.41
CA LYS A 272 -11.53 -14.46 5.36
C LYS A 272 -11.67 -13.68 6.67
N GLY A 273 -12.59 -12.71 6.72
CA GLY A 273 -13.46 -12.36 7.85
C GLY A 273 -12.90 -12.09 9.26
N LEU A 274 -11.59 -12.13 9.50
CA LEU A 274 -10.97 -11.84 10.80
C LEU A 274 -10.68 -10.35 10.92
N GLY A 275 -11.75 -9.54 10.87
CA GLY A 275 -11.68 -8.10 11.02
C GLY A 275 -11.85 -7.69 12.49
N TRP A 276 -11.17 -6.63 12.88
CA TRP A 276 -11.39 -5.97 14.17
C TRP A 276 -12.53 -4.98 14.02
N LYS A 277 -13.31 -4.74 15.09
CA LYS A 277 -14.48 -3.87 15.01
C LYS A 277 -14.83 -3.25 16.33
N GLY A 278 -15.61 -2.18 16.28
CA GLY A 278 -16.15 -1.55 17.47
C GLY A 278 -16.88 -0.26 17.16
N THR A 279 -16.98 0.60 18.18
CA THR A 279 -17.56 1.94 18.04
C THR A 279 -16.49 3.00 18.30
N TYR A 280 -16.70 4.20 17.78
CA TYR A 280 -15.93 5.38 18.14
C TYR A 280 -16.85 6.55 18.45
N ARG A 281 -16.37 7.44 19.31
CA ARG A 281 -17.04 8.70 19.64
C ARG A 281 -16.01 9.81 19.62
N LYS A 282 -16.24 10.81 18.77
CA LYS A 282 -15.42 12.03 18.76
C LYS A 282 -15.65 12.79 20.08
N THR A 283 -14.56 13.19 20.74
CA THR A 283 -14.60 13.99 21.96
C THR A 283 -14.20 15.44 21.68
N THR A 284 -13.17 15.66 20.86
CA THR A 284 -12.73 16.97 20.37
C THR A 284 -12.18 16.84 18.94
N PRO A 285 -11.82 17.95 18.24
CA PRO A 285 -11.12 17.86 16.95
C PRO A 285 -9.76 17.13 17.01
N SER A 286 -9.18 17.01 18.21
CA SER A 286 -7.87 16.40 18.45
C SER A 286 -7.95 15.15 19.33
N SER A 287 -9.15 14.63 19.61
CA SER A 287 -9.34 13.41 20.39
C SER A 287 -10.61 12.66 20.03
N PHE A 288 -10.54 11.34 20.12
CA PHE A 288 -11.71 10.46 20.07
C PHE A 288 -11.51 9.28 21.03
N ALA A 289 -12.57 8.55 21.33
CA ALA A 289 -12.51 7.29 22.06
C ALA A 289 -13.03 6.16 21.19
N SER A 290 -12.43 4.97 21.30
CA SER A 290 -12.91 3.75 20.64
C SER A 290 -13.26 2.67 21.66
N THR A 291 -14.15 1.75 21.28
CA THR A 291 -14.49 0.53 22.01
C THR A 291 -14.42 -0.69 21.09
N GLY A 292 -14.71 -1.89 21.61
CA GLY A 292 -14.73 -3.14 20.83
C GLY A 292 -13.40 -3.86 20.87
N SER A 293 -12.87 -4.25 19.70
CA SER A 293 -11.58 -4.95 19.61
C SER A 293 -10.41 -4.13 20.15
N VAL A 294 -10.51 -2.79 20.09
CA VAL A 294 -9.55 -1.85 20.67
C VAL A 294 -10.32 -0.80 21.46
N GLN A 295 -10.16 -0.84 22.78
CA GLN A 295 -10.74 0.16 23.68
C GLN A 295 -9.65 1.12 24.11
N ALA A 296 -9.70 2.37 23.64
CA ALA A 296 -8.69 3.37 23.95
C ALA A 296 -9.24 4.80 23.83
N THR A 297 -8.56 5.73 24.50
CA THR A 297 -8.68 7.17 24.23
C THR A 297 -7.52 7.60 23.36
N TRP A 298 -7.83 8.33 22.29
CA TRP A 298 -6.90 8.71 21.24
C TRP A 298 -6.64 10.20 21.28
N LYS A 299 -5.37 10.56 21.11
CA LYS A 299 -4.91 11.93 20.95
C LYS A 299 -4.24 12.07 19.60
N ARG A 300 -4.58 13.13 18.87
CA ARG A 300 -3.98 13.40 17.56
C ARG A 300 -2.52 13.80 17.73
N LEU A 301 -1.67 13.23 16.88
CA LEU A 301 -0.28 13.63 16.68
C LEU A 301 -0.20 14.59 15.50
N SER A 302 0.68 15.59 15.60
CA SER A 302 1.06 16.41 14.45
C SER A 302 1.85 15.58 13.44
N ASP A 303 1.85 15.97 12.16
CA ASP A 303 2.44 15.17 11.07
C ASP A 303 3.93 14.84 11.28
N ASP A 304 4.69 15.76 11.87
CA ASP A 304 6.13 15.56 12.18
C ASP A 304 6.39 15.01 13.59
N GLN A 305 5.35 14.79 14.39
CA GLN A 305 5.49 14.38 15.77
C GLN A 305 5.66 12.87 15.90
N ASN A 306 6.83 12.43 16.38
CA ASN A 306 7.04 11.04 16.75
C ASN A 306 6.14 10.64 17.93
N PRO A 307 5.56 9.43 17.93
CA PRO A 307 4.76 8.95 19.04
C PRO A 307 5.57 8.86 20.33
N THR A 308 4.96 9.29 21.44
CA THR A 308 5.64 9.29 22.74
C THR A 308 5.54 7.94 23.46
N ARG A 309 4.56 7.12 23.06
CA ARG A 309 4.23 5.84 23.71
C ARG A 309 4.90 4.62 23.08
N ILE A 310 5.64 4.82 21.99
CA ILE A 310 6.42 3.77 21.32
C ILE A 310 7.90 4.12 21.49
N PRO A 311 8.76 3.19 21.97
CA PRO A 311 10.20 3.41 22.01
C PRO A 311 10.73 3.84 20.64
N PRO A 312 11.54 4.91 20.54
CA PRO A 312 12.04 5.42 19.26
C PRO A 312 12.76 4.36 18.42
N GLU A 313 13.46 3.43 19.07
CA GLU A 313 14.17 2.32 18.44
C GLU A 313 13.19 1.37 17.73
N LEU A 314 12.04 1.07 18.35
CA LEU A 314 10.97 0.29 17.71
C LEU A 314 10.26 1.09 16.63
N TRP A 315 10.01 2.37 16.88
CA TRP A 315 9.38 3.26 15.90
C TRP A 315 10.17 3.30 14.59
N LYS A 316 11.51 3.32 14.63
CA LYS A 316 12.39 3.29 13.45
C LYS A 316 12.35 1.98 12.68
N LEU A 317 11.97 0.87 13.33
CA LEU A 317 11.89 -0.46 12.71
C LEU A 317 10.55 -0.71 12.02
N ARG A 318 9.55 0.17 12.24
CA ARG A 318 8.25 0.07 11.59
C ARG A 318 8.43 0.11 10.08
N ARG A 319 7.58 -0.62 9.37
CA ARG A 319 7.42 -0.42 7.94
C ARG A 319 6.35 0.65 7.73
N ASP A 320 6.55 1.53 6.77
CA ASP A 320 5.45 2.38 6.32
C ASP A 320 4.31 1.51 5.79
N ALA A 321 3.06 1.91 6.05
CA ALA A 321 1.87 1.25 5.48
C ALA A 321 2.09 0.96 4.01
N THR A 322 2.19 -0.32 3.66
CA THR A 322 2.08 -0.76 2.28
C THR A 322 0.72 -0.32 1.78
N SER A 323 0.68 0.41 0.65
CA SER A 323 -0.58 0.92 0.10
C SER A 323 -1.58 -0.21 -0.06
N VAL A 324 -2.77 -0.04 0.50
CA VAL A 324 -3.82 -1.04 0.36
C VAL A 324 -4.37 -1.00 -1.09
N PRO A 325 -4.64 -2.16 -1.71
CA PRO A 325 -5.53 -2.24 -2.87
C PRO A 325 -6.89 -1.57 -2.60
N VAL A 326 -7.22 -0.53 -3.34
CA VAL A 326 -8.47 0.27 -3.22
C VAL A 326 -9.69 -0.47 -3.78
N PHE A 327 -9.87 -1.74 -3.40
CA PHE A 327 -11.02 -2.57 -3.79
C PHE A 327 -12.10 -2.71 -2.75
N GLN A 328 -11.91 -2.05 -1.61
CA GLN A 328 -12.97 -1.89 -0.65
C GLN A 328 -13.22 -0.39 -0.54
N LEU A 329 -14.32 0.07 -1.16
CA LEU A 329 -14.92 1.38 -0.91
C LEU A 329 -15.37 1.39 0.55
N LYS A 330 -14.42 1.61 1.47
CA LYS A 330 -14.71 1.84 2.87
C LYS A 330 -14.66 3.35 3.09
N THR A 331 -15.65 3.85 3.80
CA THR A 331 -15.75 5.26 4.15
C THR A 331 -14.98 5.46 5.45
N VAL A 332 -14.24 6.55 5.54
CA VAL A 332 -13.64 7.02 6.80
C VAL A 332 -14.10 8.44 7.04
N ASP A 333 -14.70 8.68 8.20
CA ASP A 333 -15.00 10.02 8.69
C ASP A 333 -13.74 10.89 8.58
N PRO A 334 -13.78 12.04 7.87
CA PRO A 334 -12.59 12.87 7.63
C PRO A 334 -11.88 13.31 8.91
N ASP A 335 -12.64 13.42 10.01
CA ASP A 335 -12.13 13.77 11.32
C ASP A 335 -11.23 12.72 11.98
N LEU A 336 -11.30 11.46 11.54
CA LEU A 336 -10.45 10.37 12.01
C LEU A 336 -9.15 10.26 11.21
N VAL A 337 -9.05 10.95 10.07
CA VAL A 337 -7.85 10.92 9.24
C VAL A 337 -6.68 11.59 9.96
N GLY A 338 -5.54 10.91 9.99
CA GLY A 338 -4.31 11.38 10.62
C GLY A 338 -3.65 10.31 11.47
N GLN A 339 -2.67 10.75 12.26
CA GLN A 339 -1.94 9.89 13.18
C GLN A 339 -2.43 10.13 14.60
N TRP A 340 -2.68 9.04 15.32
CA TRP A 340 -3.24 9.05 16.67
C TRP A 340 -2.39 8.20 17.59
N GLU A 341 -2.17 8.65 18.83
CA GLU A 341 -1.62 7.81 19.89
C GLU A 341 -2.66 7.59 20.99
N GLY A 342 -2.61 6.42 21.61
CA GLY A 342 -3.55 6.04 22.66
C GLY A 342 -2.98 5.01 23.61
N SER A 343 -3.72 4.76 24.68
CA SER A 343 -3.47 3.66 25.62
C SER A 343 -4.79 3.08 26.07
N GLY A 344 -4.84 1.77 26.23
CA GLY A 344 -6.08 1.09 26.58
C GLY A 344 -5.93 -0.43 26.51
N THR A 345 -6.98 -1.12 26.08
CA THR A 345 -7.03 -2.59 26.08
C THR A 345 -7.42 -3.17 24.73
N TYR A 346 -6.92 -4.37 24.46
CA TYR A 346 -7.32 -5.24 23.37
C TYR A 346 -7.36 -6.69 23.87
N ALA A 347 -7.61 -7.67 22.98
CA ALA A 347 -7.68 -9.08 23.36
C ALA A 347 -6.43 -9.62 24.09
N GLY A 348 -5.24 -9.04 23.84
CA GLY A 348 -4.00 -9.42 24.53
C GLY A 348 -3.73 -8.69 25.86
N GLY A 349 -4.62 -7.79 26.30
CA GLY A 349 -4.50 -7.05 27.55
C GLY A 349 -4.28 -5.55 27.33
N SER A 350 -3.61 -4.89 28.28
CA SER A 350 -3.34 -3.46 28.23
C SER A 350 -2.13 -3.15 27.34
N ALA A 351 -2.30 -2.23 26.39
CA ALA A 351 -1.27 -1.84 25.43
C ALA A 351 -1.23 -0.33 25.19
N ALA A 352 -0.11 0.12 24.63
CA ALA A 352 -0.02 1.40 23.95
C ALA A 352 -0.34 1.23 22.46
N PHE A 353 -0.95 2.23 21.86
CA PHE A 353 -1.39 2.19 20.47
C PHE A 353 -0.89 3.41 19.70
N VAL A 354 -0.55 3.19 18.42
CA VAL A 354 -0.48 4.25 17.43
C VAL A 354 -1.32 3.83 16.23
N TRP A 355 -2.22 4.69 15.80
CA TRP A 355 -3.12 4.42 14.68
C TRP A 355 -2.95 5.49 13.62
N VAL A 356 -2.44 5.09 12.46
CA VAL A 356 -2.30 5.94 11.28
C VAL A 356 -3.46 5.64 10.35
N ILE A 357 -4.31 6.63 10.07
CA ILE A 357 -5.50 6.48 9.23
C ILE A 357 -5.36 7.44 8.04
N LYS A 358 -5.32 6.89 6.83
CA LYS A 358 -5.20 7.67 5.59
C LYS A 358 -6.59 8.00 5.02
N PRO A 359 -6.73 9.09 4.22
CA PRO A 359 -7.98 9.41 3.53
C PRO A 359 -8.49 8.27 2.64
N SER A 360 -7.59 7.43 2.14
CA SER A 360 -7.90 6.29 1.27
C SER A 360 -8.42 5.06 2.02
N ALA A 361 -8.82 5.19 3.29
CA ALA A 361 -9.14 4.09 4.21
C ALA A 361 -7.97 3.15 4.55
N ALA A 362 -6.79 3.34 3.97
CA ALA A 362 -5.60 2.58 4.32
C ALA A 362 -5.15 2.96 5.74
N THR A 363 -4.76 1.96 6.53
CA THR A 363 -4.39 2.21 7.92
C THR A 363 -3.33 1.25 8.43
N ASP A 364 -2.51 1.76 9.35
CA ASP A 364 -1.64 0.98 10.20
C ASP A 364 -2.06 1.17 11.65
N LEU A 365 -2.40 0.06 12.31
CA LEU A 365 -2.54 0.03 13.77
C LEU A 365 -1.32 -0.66 14.36
N LEU A 366 -0.54 0.10 15.12
CA LEU A 366 0.60 -0.38 15.89
C LEU A 366 0.16 -0.61 17.33
N ILE A 367 0.52 -1.78 17.85
CA ILE A 367 0.17 -2.21 19.21
C ILE A 367 1.47 -2.55 19.91
N VAL A 368 1.74 -1.85 21.01
CA VAL A 368 2.97 -2.02 21.79
C VAL A 368 2.62 -2.53 23.17
N ASP A 369 2.95 -3.79 23.40
CA ASP A 369 2.91 -4.41 24.71
C ASP A 369 4.27 -4.23 25.39
N THR A 370 4.27 -3.84 26.66
CA THR A 370 5.52 -3.68 27.42
C THR A 370 5.50 -4.51 28.70
N LEU A 371 6.47 -5.41 28.79
CA LEU A 371 6.72 -6.25 29.95
C LEU A 371 7.94 -5.76 30.70
N ARG A 372 7.97 -6.06 32.00
CA ARG A 372 9.10 -5.71 32.87
C ARG A 372 9.44 -6.87 33.78
N GLY A 373 10.71 -6.95 34.18
CA GLY A 373 11.20 -8.03 35.00
C GLY A 373 12.59 -7.79 35.53
N THR A 374 13.16 -8.85 36.10
CA THR A 374 14.56 -8.92 36.53
C THR A 374 15.25 -10.10 35.89
N VAL A 375 16.55 -9.99 35.66
CA VAL A 375 17.38 -11.13 35.30
C VAL A 375 17.69 -11.89 36.58
N GLN A 376 17.41 -13.19 36.59
CA GLN A 376 17.75 -14.09 37.69
C GLN A 376 18.54 -15.26 37.15
N THR A 377 19.43 -15.82 37.97
CA THR A 377 20.15 -17.04 37.61
C THR A 377 19.49 -18.22 38.30
N LYS A 378 19.13 -19.25 37.54
CA LYS A 378 18.65 -20.53 38.07
C LYS A 378 19.48 -21.65 37.46
N ASP A 379 20.04 -22.52 38.30
CA ASP A 379 20.89 -23.64 37.87
C ASP A 379 22.06 -23.20 36.97
N GLY A 380 22.62 -22.01 37.24
CA GLY A 380 23.71 -21.40 36.45
C GLY A 380 23.27 -20.77 35.11
N ILE A 381 21.98 -20.79 34.79
CA ILE A 381 21.41 -20.26 33.55
C ILE A 381 20.69 -18.93 33.83
N PRO A 382 21.05 -17.83 33.14
CA PRO A 382 20.32 -16.57 33.21
C PRO A 382 18.90 -16.72 32.64
N GLN A 383 17.93 -16.18 33.37
CA GLN A 383 16.51 -16.18 33.03
C GLN A 383 15.93 -14.78 33.13
N LEU A 384 15.15 -14.40 32.12
CA LEU A 384 14.30 -13.21 32.18
C LEU A 384 13.07 -13.58 33.00
N GLN A 385 13.00 -13.07 34.24
CA GLN A 385 11.90 -13.28 35.17
C GLN A 385 10.92 -12.11 35.11
N PRO A 386 9.71 -12.27 34.55
CA PRO A 386 8.71 -11.20 34.53
C PRO A 386 8.25 -10.86 35.95
N LEU A 387 7.88 -9.59 36.17
CA LEU A 387 7.27 -9.13 37.42
C LEU A 387 5.87 -9.74 37.62
N GLN A 388 5.11 -9.94 36.53
CA GLN A 388 3.79 -10.54 36.58
C GLN A 388 3.90 -12.07 36.62
N LYS A 389 3.41 -12.68 37.71
CA LYS A 389 3.53 -14.12 37.98
C LYS A 389 2.88 -15.02 36.91
N GLN A 390 1.88 -14.53 36.17
CA GLN A 390 1.21 -15.28 35.11
C GLN A 390 2.05 -15.37 33.82
N GLN A 391 3.08 -14.53 33.69
CA GLN A 391 3.95 -14.54 32.53
C GLN A 391 5.08 -15.55 32.72
N GLN A 392 5.28 -16.36 31.69
CA GLN A 392 6.25 -17.43 31.71
C GLN A 392 7.67 -16.88 31.64
N ARG A 393 8.57 -17.57 32.33
CA ARG A 393 10.00 -17.25 32.40
C ARG A 393 10.66 -17.64 31.08
N VAL A 394 11.66 -16.88 30.68
CA VAL A 394 12.39 -17.11 29.43
C VAL A 394 13.85 -17.41 29.76
N SER A 395 14.37 -18.55 29.32
CA SER A 395 15.75 -18.95 29.60
C SER A 395 16.68 -18.55 28.46
N ILE A 396 17.88 -18.09 28.79
CA ILE A 396 18.93 -17.77 27.82
C ILE A 396 19.80 -19.01 27.62
N ILE A 397 19.76 -19.58 26.41
CA ILE A 397 20.33 -20.90 26.13
C ILE A 397 21.64 -20.85 25.34
N ALA A 398 21.95 -19.72 24.71
CA ALA A 398 23.19 -19.54 23.95
C ALA A 398 23.56 -18.06 23.85
N PHE A 399 24.86 -17.78 23.86
CA PHE A 399 25.44 -16.50 23.48
C PHE A 399 26.19 -16.64 22.15
N HIS A 400 26.26 -15.55 21.41
CA HIS A 400 27.04 -15.41 20.17
C HIS A 400 27.67 -14.02 20.15
N ASP A 401 28.67 -13.78 19.30
CA ASP A 401 29.54 -12.59 19.35
C ASP A 401 28.80 -11.24 19.40
N ARG A 402 27.54 -11.18 18.93
CA ARG A 402 26.71 -9.97 18.92
C ARG A 402 25.30 -10.19 19.49
N GLY A 403 25.09 -11.21 20.32
CA GLY A 403 23.84 -11.39 21.04
C GLY A 403 23.63 -12.74 21.68
N PHE A 404 22.37 -13.11 21.87
CA PHE A 404 22.01 -14.34 22.56
C PHE A 404 20.74 -14.96 21.98
N THR A 405 20.42 -16.16 22.43
CA THR A 405 19.20 -16.87 22.06
C THR A 405 18.43 -17.20 23.32
N THR A 406 17.15 -16.84 23.33
CA THR A 406 16.22 -17.25 24.38
C THR A 406 15.35 -18.39 23.92
N THR A 407 14.90 -19.21 24.87
CA THR A 407 13.90 -20.24 24.63
C THR A 407 12.67 -20.04 25.51
N TYR A 408 11.51 -20.23 24.89
CA TYR A 408 10.21 -20.31 25.53
C TYR A 408 9.57 -21.64 25.13
N GLY A 409 9.72 -22.66 25.97
CA GLY A 409 9.25 -24.01 25.66
C GLY A 409 9.93 -24.60 24.41
N LYS A 410 9.21 -24.65 23.28
CA LYS A 410 9.70 -25.20 22.00
C LYS A 410 10.23 -24.14 21.02
N THR A 411 10.08 -22.86 21.33
CA THR A 411 10.39 -21.77 20.40
C THR A 411 11.67 -21.08 20.81
N ASN A 412 12.60 -20.91 19.87
CA ASN A 412 13.84 -20.17 20.08
C ASN A 412 13.75 -18.81 19.39
N LEU A 413 14.21 -17.78 20.08
CA LEU A 413 14.24 -16.41 19.58
C LEU A 413 15.66 -15.87 19.67
N ARG A 414 16.16 -15.36 18.54
CA ARG A 414 17.52 -14.82 18.44
C ARG A 414 17.48 -13.32 18.66
N TRP A 415 18.30 -12.86 19.60
CA TRP A 415 18.49 -11.46 19.93
C TRP A 415 19.81 -10.97 19.35
N THR A 416 19.79 -9.79 18.75
CA THR A 416 20.96 -9.09 18.23
C THR A 416 21.11 -7.75 18.94
N LYS A 417 22.34 -7.37 19.29
CA LYS A 417 22.59 -6.09 19.94
C LYS A 417 22.14 -4.96 19.02
N PHE A 418 21.29 -4.06 19.52
CA PHE A 418 20.90 -2.88 18.77
C PHE A 418 22.10 -1.94 18.71
N HIS A 419 22.51 -1.52 17.51
CA HIS A 419 23.52 -0.48 17.33
C HIS A 419 22.77 0.78 16.90
N SER A 420 22.77 1.80 17.75
CA SER A 420 22.51 3.14 17.27
C SER A 420 23.64 3.48 16.32
N GLU A 421 23.35 3.76 15.05
CA GLU A 421 24.30 4.50 14.22
C GLU A 421 24.74 5.72 15.02
N PRO A 422 26.05 6.01 15.13
CA PRO A 422 26.48 7.27 15.68
C PRO A 422 25.87 8.35 14.80
N THR A 423 25.05 9.21 15.40
CA THR A 423 24.68 10.48 14.80
C THR A 423 26.02 11.15 14.48
N GLU A 424 26.40 11.21 13.20
CA GLU A 424 27.49 12.09 12.81
C GLU A 424 27.10 13.49 13.27
N ASP A 425 27.87 13.97 14.25
CA ASP A 425 27.83 15.34 14.69
C ASP A 425 27.91 16.23 13.46
N ARG A 426 26.96 17.15 13.36
CA ARG A 426 27.08 18.38 12.58
C ARG A 426 28.50 18.93 12.72
N GLN A 427 29.29 18.89 11.66
CA GLN A 427 30.27 19.94 11.39
C GLN A 427 30.33 20.25 9.90
N LEU A 428 30.02 21.53 9.63
CA LEU A 428 30.18 22.36 8.43
C LEU A 428 29.06 22.30 7.39
#